data_AF-A0A8T3PXP5-F1
#
_entry.id   AF-A0A8T3PXP5-F1
#
_cell.length_a   1.000
_cell.length_b   1.000
_cell.length_c   1.000
_cell.angle_alpha   90.00
_cell.angle_beta   90.00
_cell.angle_gamma   90.00
#
_symmetry.space_group_name_H-M   'P 1'
#
loop_
_entity.id
_entity.type
_entity.pdbx_description
1 polymer ?
#
loop_
_entity_poly.entity_id
_entity_poly.type
_entity_poly.pdbx_seq_one_letter_code
_entity_poly.pdbx_strand_id
1 'polypeptide(L)'
;LLVHLAWSALVLGAAALVIGLELASSCPAGGPLAFGDCERVRPFAVGVVGVAALLYVGGLSAVRWWTGGLVRRGVADARAARDWYLLAGGLGLVVAPLLAFTLVSALR
;
A
#
# COMPACT_ATOMS: atom_id res chain seq x y z
N LEU A 1 4.23 -8.52 17.05
CA LEU A 1 4.25 -7.04 16.89
C LEU A 1 5.44 -6.64 16.02
N LEU A 2 6.67 -7.02 16.39
CA LEU A 2 7.89 -6.73 15.62
C LEU A 2 7.78 -7.14 14.13
N VAL A 3 7.28 -8.34 13.83
CA VAL A 3 7.08 -8.79 12.43
C VAL A 3 6.15 -7.87 11.64
N HIS A 4 5.07 -7.40 12.26
CA HIS A 4 4.15 -6.47 11.61
C HIS A 4 4.82 -5.10 11.38
N LEU A 5 5.53 -4.57 12.38
CA LEU A 5 6.24 -3.29 12.25
C LEU A 5 7.33 -3.36 11.18
N ALA A 6 8.11 -4.44 11.15
CA ALA A 6 9.13 -4.67 10.14
C ALA A 6 8.53 -4.77 8.73
N TRP A 7 7.41 -5.49 8.58
CA TRP A 7 6.70 -5.58 7.31
C TRP A 7 6.15 -4.23 6.85
N SER A 8 5.48 -3.49 7.75
CA SER A 8 4.96 -2.16 7.46
C SER A 8 6.08 -1.19 7.08
N ALA A 9 7.21 -1.22 7.80
CA ALA A 9 8.38 -0.42 7.46
C ALA A 9 8.97 -0.78 6.09
N LEU A 10 9.00 -2.07 5.73
CA LEU A 10 9.46 -2.53 4.43
C LEU A 10 8.56 -2.03 3.30
N VAL A 11 7.24 -2.11 3.46
CA VAL A 11 6.28 -1.61 2.47
C VAL A 11 6.42 -0.10 2.28
N LEU A 12 6.48 0.66 3.38
CA LEU A 12 6.66 2.11 3.33
C LEU A 12 8.01 2.50 2.74
N GLY A 13 9.08 1.78 3.10
CA GLY A 13 10.42 1.99 2.55
C GLY A 13 10.49 1.69 1.06
N ALA A 14 9.86 0.61 0.60
CA ALA A 14 9.76 0.28 -0.82
C ALA A 14 8.96 1.33 -1.60
N ALA A 15 7.83 1.78 -1.05
CA ALA A 15 7.05 2.87 -1.64
C ALA A 15 7.85 4.18 -1.72
N ALA A 16 8.54 4.55 -0.65
CA ALA A 16 9.40 5.73 -0.61
C ALA A 16 10.57 5.63 -1.61
N LEU A 17 11.16 4.45 -1.76
CA LEU A 17 12.20 4.20 -2.75
C LEU A 17 11.68 4.39 -4.17
N VAL A 18 10.53 3.78 -4.50
CA VAL A 18 9.89 3.92 -5.82
C VAL A 18 9.57 5.39 -6.11
N ILE A 19 8.95 6.09 -5.15
CA ILE A 19 8.64 7.51 -5.26
C ILE A 19 9.92 8.34 -5.45
N GLY A 20 10.97 8.07 -4.68
CA GLY A 20 12.24 8.77 -4.77
C GLY A 20 12.92 8.56 -6.14
N LEU A 21 12.89 7.34 -6.67
CA LEU A 21 13.42 7.02 -8.00
C LEU A 21 12.64 7.73 -9.11
N GLU A 22 11.30 7.73 -9.03
CA GLU A 22 10.44 8.44 -9.97
C GLU A 22 10.72 9.95 -9.95
N LEU A 23 10.84 10.55 -8.77
CA LEU A 23 11.13 11.98 -8.62
C LEU A 23 12.55 12.36 -9.07
N ALA A 24 13.54 11.47 -8.87
CA ALA A 24 14.92 11.70 -9.28
C ALA A 24 15.15 11.48 -10.78
N SER A 25 14.28 10.70 -11.44
CA SER A 25 14.37 10.43 -12.87
C SER A 25 14.07 11.67 -13.71
N SER A 26 14.81 11.89 -14.79
CA SER A 26 14.49 12.92 -15.77
C SER A 26 13.34 12.48 -16.68
N CYS A 27 12.47 13.41 -17.08
CA CYS A 27 11.49 13.18 -18.15
C CYS A 27 12.14 13.56 -19.50
N PRO A 28 12.68 12.61 -20.30
CA PRO A 28 13.21 12.95 -21.61
C PRO A 28 12.10 13.47 -22.53
N ALA A 29 12.33 14.59 -23.20
CA ALA A 29 11.41 15.12 -24.21
C ALA A 29 11.25 14.09 -25.35
N GLY A 30 10.03 13.57 -25.52
CA GLY A 30 9.70 12.59 -26.57
C GLY A 30 10.22 11.17 -26.34
N GLY A 31 10.75 10.85 -25.15
CA GLY A 31 11.17 9.48 -24.81
C GLY A 31 9.97 8.55 -24.57
N PRO A 32 10.12 7.24 -24.79
CA PRO A 32 9.00 6.31 -24.72
C PRO A 32 8.59 6.07 -23.26
N LEU A 33 7.60 6.81 -22.79
CA LEU A 33 6.57 6.30 -21.90
C LEU A 33 5.22 6.60 -22.55
N ALA A 34 4.48 5.54 -22.84
CA ALA A 34 3.31 5.49 -23.72
C ALA A 34 2.03 6.23 -23.21
N PHE A 35 2.14 7.29 -22.40
CA PHE A 35 1.00 7.92 -21.72
C PHE A 35 0.95 9.47 -21.70
N GLY A 36 1.77 10.18 -22.49
CA GLY A 36 1.69 11.65 -22.62
C GLY A 36 2.68 12.44 -21.73
N ASP A 37 2.35 13.70 -21.40
CA ASP A 37 3.19 14.61 -20.60
C ASP A 37 3.62 13.96 -19.27
N CYS A 38 4.86 13.48 -19.21
CA CYS A 38 5.47 12.85 -18.05
C CYS A 38 5.31 13.70 -16.78
N GLU A 39 5.46 15.02 -16.90
CA GLU A 39 5.25 15.99 -15.80
C GLU A 39 3.82 15.97 -15.25
N ARG A 40 2.83 15.66 -16.08
CA ARG A 40 1.42 15.60 -15.69
C ARG A 40 1.04 14.26 -15.08
N VAL A 41 1.67 13.17 -15.51
CA VAL A 41 1.38 11.79 -15.04
C VAL A 41 2.16 11.45 -13.78
N ARG A 42 3.40 11.93 -13.63
CA ARG A 42 4.26 11.71 -12.47
C ARG A 42 3.59 11.97 -11.11
N PRO A 43 2.97 13.14 -10.85
CA PRO A 43 2.34 13.38 -9.54
C PRO A 43 1.18 12.42 -9.26
N PHE A 44 0.49 11.95 -10.31
CA PHE A 44 -0.57 10.96 -10.16
C PHE A 44 0.00 9.60 -9.78
N ALA A 45 1.03 9.11 -10.47
CA ALA A 45 1.68 7.83 -10.15
C ALA A 45 2.25 7.83 -8.73
N VAL A 46 2.95 8.90 -8.34
CA VAL A 46 3.46 9.10 -6.97
C VAL A 46 2.32 9.08 -5.95
N GLY A 47 1.21 9.78 -6.23
CA GLY A 47 0.02 9.79 -5.39
C GLY A 47 -0.58 8.39 -5.20
N VAL A 48 -0.75 7.63 -6.29
CA VAL A 48 -1.29 6.26 -6.25
C VAL A 48 -0.39 5.33 -5.42
N VAL A 49 0.92 5.36 -5.64
CA VAL A 49 1.87 4.52 -4.89
C VAL A 49 1.84 4.87 -3.40
N GLY A 50 1.87 6.16 -3.05
CA GLY A 50 1.81 6.62 -1.67
C GLY A 50 0.51 6.22 -0.96
N VAL A 51 -0.63 6.48 -1.59
CA VAL A 51 -1.95 6.12 -1.04
C VAL A 51 -2.11 4.61 -0.92
N ALA A 52 -1.65 3.83 -1.91
CA ALA A 52 -1.72 2.37 -1.85
C ALA A 52 -0.93 1.81 -0.65
N ALA A 53 0.28 2.31 -0.42
CA ALA A 53 1.10 1.89 0.71
C ALA A 53 0.43 2.19 2.06
N LEU A 54 -0.16 3.39 2.20
CA LEU A 54 -0.88 3.79 3.41
C LEU A 54 -2.14 2.95 3.63
N LEU A 55 -2.94 2.72 2.59
CA LEU A 55 -4.13 1.87 2.67
C LEU A 55 -3.78 0.44 3.06
N TYR A 56 -2.72 -0.11 2.47
CA TYR A 56 -2.25 -1.45 2.78
C TYR A 56 -1.83 -1.60 4.25
N VAL A 57 -0.95 -0.72 4.72
CA VAL A 57 -0.45 -0.74 6.10
C VAL A 57 -1.57 -0.45 7.10
N GLY A 58 -2.43 0.53 6.80
CA GLY A 58 -3.58 0.88 7.63
C GLY A 58 -4.57 -0.29 7.76
N GLY A 59 -4.90 -0.92 6.63
CA GLY A 59 -5.79 -2.10 6.58
C GLY A 59 -5.23 -3.27 7.39
N LEU A 60 -3.95 -3.62 7.20
CA LEU A 60 -3.30 -4.67 7.98
C LEU A 60 -3.25 -4.37 9.48
N SER A 61 -3.02 -3.10 9.84
CA SER A 61 -3.02 -2.65 11.24
C SER A 61 -4.40 -2.81 11.87
N ALA A 62 -5.46 -2.45 11.13
CA ALA A 62 -6.84 -2.62 11.57
C ALA A 62 -7.20 -4.12 11.76
N VAL A 63 -6.85 -4.98 10.80
CA VAL A 63 -7.08 -6.44 10.91
C VAL A 63 -6.34 -7.02 12.11
N ARG A 64 -5.09 -6.62 12.33
CA ARG A 64 -4.29 -7.07 13.48
C ARG A 64 -4.91 -6.62 14.81
N TRP A 65 -5.36 -5.37 14.89
CA TRP A 65 -6.01 -4.84 16.08
C TRP A 65 -7.34 -5.57 16.37
N TRP A 66 -8.15 -5.77 15.34
CA TRP A 66 -9.43 -6.47 15.42
C TRP A 66 -9.25 -7.92 15.88
N THR A 67 -8.42 -8.70 15.18
CA THR A 67 -8.16 -10.11 15.52
C THR A 67 -7.51 -10.26 16.90
N GLY A 68 -6.58 -9.37 17.28
CA GLY A 68 -6.04 -9.32 18.64
C GLY A 68 -7.10 -8.96 19.69
N GLY A 69 -8.11 -8.17 19.33
CA GLY A 69 -9.29 -7.92 20.16
C GLY A 69 -10.13 -9.19 20.37
N LEU A 70 -10.38 -9.95 19.31
CA LEU A 70 -11.17 -11.19 19.36
C LEU A 70 -10.48 -12.28 20.21
N VAL A 71 -9.17 -12.46 20.02
CA VAL A 71 -8.38 -13.41 20.82
C VAL A 71 -8.42 -13.04 22.31
N ARG A 72 -8.25 -11.75 22.65
CA ARG A 72 -8.33 -11.29 24.05
C ARG A 72 -9.70 -11.50 24.70
N ARG A 73 -10.77 -11.54 23.91
CA ARG A 73 -12.14 -11.82 24.37
C ARG A 73 -12.48 -13.31 24.38
N GLY A 74 -11.56 -14.19 23.98
CA GLY A 74 -11.79 -15.63 23.89
C GLY A 74 -12.74 -16.05 22.77
N VAL A 75 -12.99 -15.17 21.78
CA VAL A 75 -13.93 -15.44 20.66
C VAL A 75 -13.23 -16.15 19.50
N ALA A 76 -11.92 -16.01 19.38
CA ALA A 76 -11.14 -16.59 18.28
C ALA A 76 -9.79 -17.13 18.77
N ASP A 77 -9.31 -18.17 18.07
CA ASP A 77 -8.00 -18.75 18.33
C ASP A 77 -6.86 -17.94 17.69
N ALA A 78 -5.66 -18.08 18.25
CA ALA A 78 -4.45 -17.44 17.72
C ALA A 78 -4.13 -17.86 16.26
N ARG A 79 -4.51 -19.08 15.88
CA ARG A 79 -4.34 -19.58 14.51
C ARG A 79 -5.24 -18.84 13.53
N ALA A 80 -6.53 -18.70 13.86
CA ALA A 80 -7.47 -17.94 13.05
C ALA A 80 -7.02 -16.48 12.88
N ALA A 81 -6.50 -15.85 13.94
CA ALA A 81 -5.94 -14.50 13.85
C ALA A 81 -4.77 -14.39 12.86
N ARG A 82 -3.91 -15.41 12.80
CA ARG A 82 -2.80 -15.48 11.83
C ARG A 82 -3.31 -15.64 10.41
N ASP A 83 -4.25 -16.55 10.19
CA ASP A 83 -4.79 -16.85 8.86
C ASP A 83 -5.49 -15.62 8.27
N TRP A 84 -6.28 -14.91 9.10
CA TRP A 84 -6.89 -13.63 8.72
C TRP A 84 -5.86 -12.56 8.35
N TYR A 85 -4.76 -12.47 9.10
CA TYR A 85 -3.69 -11.52 8.79
C TYR A 85 -3.01 -11.86 7.45
N LEU A 86 -2.75 -13.14 7.18
CA LEU A 86 -2.15 -13.58 5.91
C LEU A 86 -3.09 -13.36 4.73
N LEU A 87 -4.38 -13.67 4.88
CA LEU A 87 -5.41 -13.41 3.88
C LEU A 87 -5.52 -11.91 3.58
N ALA A 88 -5.61 -11.07 4.62
CA ALA A 88 -5.63 -9.62 4.46
C ALA A 88 -4.35 -9.09 3.80
N GLY A 89 -3.19 -9.67 4.15
CA GLY A 89 -1.91 -9.32 3.55
C GLY A 89 -1.83 -9.67 2.07
N GLY A 90 -2.30 -10.85 1.67
CA GLY A 90 -2.32 -11.27 0.26
C GLY A 90 -3.34 -10.47 -0.56
N LEU A 91 -4.57 -10.38 -0.08
CA LEU A 91 -5.64 -9.64 -0.76
C LEU A 91 -5.33 -8.14 -0.83
N GLY A 92 -4.81 -7.58 0.25
CA GLY A 92 -4.46 -6.16 0.35
C GLY A 92 -3.43 -5.72 -0.69
N LEU A 93 -2.49 -6.59 -1.08
CA LEU A 93 -1.47 -6.26 -2.09
C LEU A 93 -2.10 -5.97 -3.46
N VAL A 94 -3.26 -6.54 -3.75
CA VAL A 94 -4.00 -6.31 -5.00
C VAL A 94 -5.03 -5.21 -4.83
N VAL A 95 -5.79 -5.24 -3.73
CA VAL A 95 -6.90 -4.32 -3.51
C VAL A 95 -6.43 -2.89 -3.21
N ALA A 96 -5.33 -2.72 -2.45
CA ALA A 96 -4.88 -1.38 -2.07
C ALA A 96 -4.43 -0.54 -3.28
N PRO A 97 -3.65 -1.05 -4.26
CA PRO A 97 -3.34 -0.31 -5.49
C PRO A 97 -4.58 0.05 -6.31
N LEU A 98 -5.54 -0.87 -6.44
CA LEU A 98 -6.78 -0.61 -7.18
C LEU A 98 -7.61 0.49 -6.53
N LEU A 99 -7.81 0.42 -5.21
CA LEU A 99 -8.51 1.46 -4.44
C LEU A 99 -7.77 2.79 -4.51
N ALA A 100 -6.44 2.79 -4.39
CA ALA A 100 -5.64 4.00 -4.49
C ALA A 100 -5.79 4.65 -5.87
N PHE A 101 -5.73 3.86 -6.94
CA PHE A 101 -5.97 4.35 -8.29
C PHE A 101 -7.35 5.00 -8.42
N THR A 102 -8.40 4.32 -7.95
CA THR A 102 -9.77 4.85 -8.00
C THR A 102 -9.90 6.15 -7.19
N LEU A 103 -9.36 6.19 -5.97
CA LEU A 103 -9.43 7.37 -5.10
C LEU A 103 -8.69 8.57 -5.70
N VAL A 104 -7.44 8.38 -6.14
CA VAL A 104 -6.64 9.46 -6.73
C VAL A 104 -7.25 9.93 -8.05
N SER A 105 -7.86 9.03 -8.83
CA SER A 105 -8.58 9.40 -10.06
C SER A 105 -9.84 10.22 -9.78
N ALA A 106 -10.57 9.92 -8.70
CA ALA A 106 -11.80 10.63 -8.34
C ALA A 106 -11.54 12.04 -7.77
N LEU A 107 -10.32 12.32 -7.30
CA LEU A 107 -9.91 13.62 -6.75
C LEU A 107 -9.37 14.58 -7.82
N ARG A 108 -9.39 14.18 -9.09
CA ARG A 108 -8.88 14.94 -10.24
C ARG A 108 -10.01 15.48 -11.09
#